data_AF-A0A429A4K6-F1
#
_entry.id   AF-A0A429A4K6-F1
#
_cell.length_a   1.000
_cell.length_b   1.000
_cell.length_c   1.000
_cell.angle_alpha   90.00
_cell.angle_beta   90.00
_cell.angle_gamma   90.00
#
_symmetry.space_group_name_H-M   'P 1'
#
loop_
_entity.id
_entity.type
_entity.pdbx_description
1 polymer ?
#
loop_
_entity_poly.entity_id
_entity_poly.type
_entity_poly.pdbx_seq_one_letter_code
_entity_poly.pdbx_strand_id
1 'polypeptide(L)'
;MRSPGGHRAYPPETVMLLTVIKAAQRLGFTLEEVAELLDTGRRGHPTPDLRARAQAKIAEVEAKIADLSTIRAALTAVVAAGCDSLTDCTCPDCPLPFADLAEGRTPKAD
;
A
#
# COMPACT_ATOMS: atom_id res chain seq x y z
N MET A 1 21.28 18.13 -20.42
CA MET A 1 21.62 18.14 -21.87
C MET A 1 20.48 17.46 -22.62
N ARG A 2 20.02 17.98 -23.75
CA ARG A 2 19.09 17.26 -24.65
C ARG A 2 19.90 16.61 -25.76
N SER A 3 19.51 15.42 -26.21
CA SER A 3 20.15 14.79 -27.37
C SER A 3 19.88 15.61 -28.64
N PRO A 4 20.68 15.42 -29.71
CA PRO A 4 20.45 16.11 -30.99
C PRO A 4 19.05 15.87 -31.58
N GLY A 5 18.34 14.82 -31.14
CA GLY A 5 16.95 14.51 -31.52
C GLY A 5 15.87 15.03 -30.55
N GLY A 6 16.22 15.88 -29.58
CA GLY A 6 15.24 16.50 -28.66
C GLY A 6 14.87 15.67 -27.42
N HIS A 7 15.43 14.48 -27.24
CA HIS A 7 15.19 13.65 -26.06
C HIS A 7 15.93 14.20 -24.83
N ARG A 8 15.32 14.07 -23.64
CA ARG A 8 16.00 14.38 -22.38
C ARG A 8 17.06 13.30 -22.10
N ALA A 9 18.33 13.69 -22.04
CA ALA A 9 19.38 12.81 -21.57
C ALA A 9 19.40 12.87 -20.04
N TYR A 10 19.14 11.73 -19.39
CA TYR A 10 19.18 11.60 -17.95
C TYR A 10 20.49 10.94 -17.52
N PRO A 11 21.23 11.53 -16.59
CA PRO A 11 22.44 10.91 -16.07
C PRO A 11 22.07 9.73 -15.13
N PRO A 12 22.97 8.75 -14.91
CA PRO A 12 22.69 7.54 -14.14
C PRO A 12 22.12 7.81 -12.74
N GLU A 13 22.56 8.88 -12.10
CA GLU A 13 22.12 9.30 -10.77
C GLU A 13 20.64 9.69 -10.77
N THR A 14 20.13 10.25 -11.87
CA THR A 14 18.71 10.57 -12.02
C THR A 14 17.87 9.31 -12.18
N VAL A 15 18.39 8.29 -12.87
CA VAL A 15 17.70 7.00 -13.01
C VAL A 15 17.62 6.28 -11.66
N MET A 16 18.69 6.32 -10.87
CA MET A 16 18.72 5.77 -9.52
C MET A 16 17.72 6.49 -8.61
N LEU A 17 17.68 7.83 -8.66
CA LEU A 17 16.71 8.63 -7.91
C LEU A 17 15.26 8.26 -8.25
N LEU A 18 14.94 8.13 -9.55
CA LEU A 18 13.59 7.74 -9.99
C LEU A 18 13.22 6.32 -9.53
N THR A 19 14.19 5.42 -9.46
CA THR A 19 13.98 4.05 -8.94
C THR A 19 13.61 4.10 -7.45
N VAL A 20 14.31 4.91 -6.66
CA VAL A 20 14.00 5.11 -5.24
C VAL A 20 12.62 5.74 -5.06
N ILE A 21 12.28 6.77 -5.85
CA ILE A 21 10.96 7.41 -5.80
C ILE A 21 9.86 6.39 -6.09
N LYS A 22 10.01 5.59 -7.15
CA LYS A 22 9.03 4.55 -7.49
C LYS A 22 8.89 3.48 -6.42
N ALA A 23 9.99 3.08 -5.77
CA ALA A 23 9.95 2.14 -4.66
C ALA A 23 9.17 2.72 -3.47
N ALA A 24 9.44 3.98 -3.11
CA ALA A 24 8.73 4.66 -2.03
C ALA A 24 7.23 4.82 -2.32
N GLN A 25 6.85 5.16 -3.55
CA GLN A 25 5.45 5.22 -3.97
C GLN A 25 4.74 3.86 -3.85
N ARG A 26 5.42 2.76 -4.20
CA ARG A 26 4.89 1.40 -4.02
C ARG A 26 4.71 1.00 -2.55
N LEU A 27 5.48 1.62 -1.66
CA LEU A 27 5.38 1.46 -0.21
C LEU A 27 4.34 2.40 0.43
N GLY A 28 3.61 3.17 -0.38
CA GLY A 28 2.54 4.06 0.09
C GLY A 28 3.00 5.46 0.44
N PHE A 29 4.23 5.86 0.10
CA PHE A 29 4.65 7.26 0.27
C PHE A 29 4.09 8.16 -0.84
N THR A 30 3.61 9.34 -0.47
CA THR A 30 3.18 10.37 -1.44
C THR A 30 4.38 11.04 -2.10
N LEU A 31 4.15 11.73 -3.22
CA LEU A 31 5.24 12.48 -3.89
C LEU A 31 5.77 13.62 -3.01
N GLU A 32 4.91 14.30 -2.25
CA GLU A 32 5.36 15.29 -1.26
C GLU A 32 6.28 14.66 -0.20
N GLU A 33 5.87 13.54 0.39
CA GLU A 33 6.67 12.84 1.42
C GLU A 33 8.04 12.41 0.86
N VAL A 34 8.06 11.88 -0.37
CA VAL A 34 9.30 11.49 -1.04
C VAL A 34 10.17 12.71 -1.36
N ALA A 35 9.59 13.83 -1.79
CA ALA A 35 10.33 15.06 -2.07
C ALA A 35 11.02 15.59 -0.80
N GLU A 36 10.32 15.59 0.34
CA GLU A 36 10.88 16.01 1.63
C GLU A 36 11.99 15.07 2.12
N LEU A 37 11.84 13.76 1.93
CA LEU A 37 12.89 12.76 2.22
C LEU A 37 14.16 13.01 1.41
N LEU A 38 14.01 13.31 0.12
CA LEU A 38 15.13 13.58 -0.78
C LEU A 38 15.82 14.91 -0.50
N ASP A 39 15.05 15.93 -0.11
CA ASP A 39 15.60 17.24 0.28
C ASP A 39 16.41 17.13 1.59
N THR A 40 15.95 16.31 2.53
CA THR A 40 16.67 16.01 3.77
C THR A 40 18.02 15.34 3.51
N GLY A 41 18.05 14.36 2.61
CA GLY A 41 19.29 13.67 2.23
C GLY A 41 20.34 14.58 1.57
N ARG A 42 19.91 15.62 0.83
CA ARG A 42 20.81 16.62 0.23
C ARG A 42 21.47 17.53 1.26
N ARG A 43 20.83 17.74 2.42
CA ARG A 43 21.33 18.62 3.49
C ARG A 43 22.29 17.91 4.47
N GLY A 44 22.56 16.60 4.27
CA GLY A 44 23.60 15.86 5.01
C GLY A 44 23.30 15.59 6.48
N HIS A 45 22.12 15.94 6.99
CA HIS A 45 21.74 15.72 8.37
C HIS A 45 20.47 14.85 8.46
N PRO A 46 20.50 13.72 9.19
CA PRO A 46 19.28 12.99 9.50
C PRO A 46 18.39 13.89 10.35
N THR A 47 17.30 14.40 9.78
CA THR A 47 16.32 15.14 10.55
C THR A 47 15.50 14.16 11.40
N PRO A 48 15.12 14.52 12.64
CA PRO A 48 14.21 13.74 13.47
C PRO A 48 12.89 13.38 12.77
N ASP A 49 12.52 14.19 11.79
CA ASP A 49 11.30 14.11 10.99
C ASP A 49 11.21 12.84 10.12
N LEU A 50 12.33 12.41 9.50
CA LEU A 50 12.35 11.18 8.68
C LEU A 50 12.02 9.94 9.51
N ARG A 51 12.59 9.79 10.71
CA ARG A 51 12.32 8.62 11.55
C ARG A 51 10.86 8.57 11.98
N ALA A 52 10.29 9.70 12.39
CA ALA A 52 8.88 9.78 12.79
C ALA A 52 7.93 9.46 11.63
N ARG A 53 8.20 9.99 10.42
CA ARG A 53 7.42 9.70 9.21
C ARG A 53 7.51 8.26 8.77
N ALA A 54 8.70 7.66 8.84
CA ALA A 54 8.88 6.24 8.57
C ALA A 54 8.09 5.37 9.56
N GLN A 55 8.09 5.73 10.85
CA GLN A 55 7.28 5.05 11.86
C GLN A 55 5.78 5.18 11.60
N ALA A 56 5.30 6.37 11.23
CA ALA A 56 3.91 6.59 10.86
C ALA A 56 3.51 5.75 9.62
N LYS A 57 4.37 5.70 8.59
CA LYS A 57 4.13 4.88 7.40
C LYS A 57 4.14 3.39 7.72
N ILE A 58 5.03 2.92 8.60
CA ILE A 58 5.01 1.54 9.09
C ILE A 58 3.66 1.22 9.73
N ALA A 59 3.15 2.10 10.61
CA ALA A 59 1.86 1.88 11.24
C ALA A 59 0.70 1.84 10.23
N GLU A 60 0.71 2.71 9.22
CA GLU A 60 -0.27 2.69 8.12
C GLU A 60 -0.21 1.40 7.30
N VAL A 61 0.99 0.94 6.96
CA VAL A 61 1.22 -0.31 6.22
C VAL A 61 0.74 -1.51 7.04
N GLU A 62 1.06 -1.59 8.33
CA GLU A 62 0.60 -2.66 9.23
C GLU A 62 -0.94 -2.70 9.33
N ALA A 63 -1.59 -1.53 9.45
CA ALA A 63 -3.05 -1.45 9.41
C ALA A 63 -3.60 -1.99 8.09
N LYS A 64 -3.00 -1.61 6.95
CA LYS A 64 -3.42 -2.10 5.64
C LYS A 64 -3.20 -3.61 5.48
N ILE A 65 -2.11 -4.15 6.02
CA ILE A 65 -1.85 -5.59 6.03
C ILE A 65 -2.92 -6.32 6.85
N ALA A 66 -3.32 -5.80 8.01
CA ALA A 66 -4.37 -6.38 8.82
C ALA A 66 -5.71 -6.43 8.07
N ASP A 67 -6.10 -5.32 7.42
CA ASP A 67 -7.31 -5.25 6.60
C ASP A 67 -7.26 -6.27 5.44
N LEU A 68 -6.16 -6.27 4.69
CA LEU A 68 -5.98 -7.17 3.55
C LEU A 68 -5.92 -8.64 3.98
N SER A 69 -5.39 -8.94 5.17
CA SER A 69 -5.37 -10.29 5.74
C SER A 69 -6.78 -10.75 6.09
N THR A 70 -7.60 -9.85 6.64
CA THR A 70 -9.01 -10.10 6.93
C THR A 70 -9.79 -10.39 5.65
N ILE A 71 -9.61 -9.55 4.62
CA ILE A 71 -10.23 -9.75 3.30
C ILE A 71 -9.78 -11.08 2.68
N ARG A 72 -8.49 -11.40 2.75
CA ARG A 72 -7.95 -12.67 2.26
C ARG A 72 -8.59 -13.86 2.95
N ALA A 73 -8.74 -13.82 4.28
CA ALA A 73 -9.35 -14.89 5.04
C ALA A 73 -10.81 -15.12 4.60
N ALA A 74 -11.59 -14.04 4.47
CA ALA A 74 -12.96 -14.11 3.98
C ALA A 74 -13.06 -14.68 2.56
N LEU A 75 -12.23 -14.21 1.63
CA LEU A 75 -12.18 -14.76 0.26
C LEU A 75 -11.79 -16.24 0.25
N THR A 76 -10.87 -16.65 1.13
CA THR A 76 -10.46 -18.05 1.25
C THR A 76 -11.61 -18.92 1.75
N ALA A 77 -12.39 -18.43 2.71
CA ALA A 77 -13.58 -19.13 3.22
C ALA A 77 -14.66 -19.29 2.14
N VAL A 78 -14.89 -18.26 1.33
CA VAL A 78 -15.82 -18.32 0.17
C VAL A 78 -15.40 -19.39 -0.82
N VAL A 79 -14.12 -19.40 -1.21
CA VAL A 79 -13.58 -20.39 -2.14
C VAL A 79 -13.72 -21.80 -1.56
N ALA A 80 -13.44 -21.98 -0.26
CA ALA A 80 -13.59 -23.28 0.41
C ALA A 80 -15.04 -23.75 0.50
N ALA A 81 -15.99 -22.82 0.65
CA ALA A 81 -17.43 -23.12 0.69
C ALA A 81 -18.02 -23.42 -0.69
N GLY A 82 -17.28 -23.21 -1.78
CA GLY A 82 -17.77 -23.42 -3.15
C GLY A 82 -18.83 -22.40 -3.57
N CYS A 83 -18.74 -21.17 -3.05
CA CYS A 83 -19.68 -20.10 -3.40
C CYS A 83 -19.41 -19.53 -4.80
N ASP A 84 -20.47 -19.41 -5.59
CA ASP A 84 -20.41 -18.87 -6.97
C ASP A 84 -20.64 -17.34 -7.01
N SER A 85 -20.98 -16.74 -5.88
CA SER A 85 -21.30 -15.31 -5.76
C SER A 85 -20.84 -14.77 -4.40
N LEU A 86 -20.34 -13.53 -4.38
CA LEU A 86 -19.92 -12.82 -3.15
C LEU A 86 -21.04 -11.97 -2.54
N THR A 87 -22.16 -11.80 -3.25
CA THR A 87 -23.29 -10.96 -2.85
C THR A 87 -24.61 -11.72 -2.77
N ASP A 88 -24.73 -12.80 -3.52
CA ASP A 88 -25.98 -13.54 -3.73
C ASP A 88 -25.69 -15.05 -3.70
N CYS A 89 -25.01 -15.51 -2.65
CA CYS A 89 -24.66 -16.92 -2.51
C CYS A 89 -25.86 -17.70 -1.95
N THR A 90 -26.28 -18.75 -2.64
CA THR A 90 -27.39 -19.64 -2.26
C THR A 90 -26.96 -20.88 -1.48
N CYS A 91 -25.68 -20.94 -1.05
CA CYS A 91 -25.15 -22.06 -0.27
C CYS A 91 -25.71 -22.07 1.17
N PRO A 92 -26.09 -23.25 1.72
CA PRO A 92 -26.70 -23.35 3.05
C PRO A 92 -25.82 -22.88 4.21
N ASP A 93 -24.50 -23.09 4.12
CA ASP A 93 -23.50 -22.71 5.12
C ASP A 93 -22.53 -21.66 4.56
N CYS A 94 -23.08 -20.62 3.93
CA CYS A 94 -22.28 -19.57 3.34
C CYS A 94 -21.69 -18.66 4.43
N PRO A 95 -20.35 -18.61 4.61
CA PRO A 95 -19.75 -17.83 5.69
C PRO A 95 -19.68 -16.33 5.37
N LEU A 96 -20.52 -15.80 4.47
CA LEU A 96 -20.36 -14.46 3.89
C LEU A 96 -20.91 -13.33 4.78
N PRO A 97 -20.05 -12.37 5.18
CA PRO A 97 -20.48 -11.10 5.71
C PRO A 97 -19.65 -9.99 5.03
N PHE A 98 -19.64 -9.90 3.69
CA PHE A 98 -18.91 -8.80 3.02
C PHE A 98 -19.44 -7.44 3.45
N ALA A 99 -20.71 -7.37 3.88
CA ALA A 99 -21.28 -6.19 4.53
C ALA A 99 -20.50 -5.78 5.80
N ASP A 100 -20.10 -6.73 6.64
CA ASP A 100 -19.40 -6.43 7.90
C ASP A 100 -17.94 -5.96 7.65
N LEU A 101 -17.30 -6.45 6.58
CA LEU A 101 -15.96 -5.98 6.17
C LEU A 101 -15.97 -4.56 5.57
N ALA A 102 -17.07 -4.16 4.92
CA ALA A 102 -17.24 -2.80 4.44
C ALA A 102 -17.48 -1.79 5.57
N GLU A 103 -18.04 -2.25 6.70
CA GLU A 103 -18.35 -1.41 7.86
C GLU A 103 -17.28 -1.44 8.97
N GLY A 104 -16.26 -2.31 8.86
CA GLY A 104 -15.24 -2.46 9.92
C GLY A 104 -15.79 -3.09 11.21
N ARG A 105 -16.87 -3.88 11.11
CA ARG A 105 -17.53 -4.50 12.26
C ARG A 105 -17.07 -5.95 12.36
N THR A 106 -16.42 -6.33 13.46
CA THR A 106 -16.12 -7.75 13.72
C THR A 106 -17.43 -8.53 13.94
N PRO A 107 -17.65 -9.65 13.23
CA PRO A 107 -18.85 -10.46 13.42
C PRO A 107 -18.87 -11.04 14.84
N LYS A 108 -20.01 -10.90 15.50
CA LYS A 108 -20.28 -11.43 16.83
C LYS A 108 -20.47 -12.94 16.73
N ALA A 109 -19.64 -13.70 17.44
CA ALA A 109 -19.85 -15.13 17.64
C ALA A 109 -20.93 -15.32 18.73
N ASP A 110 -22.05 -15.92 18.36
CA ASP A 110 -23.01 -16.58 19.26
C ASP A 110 -22.92 -18.10 19.03
#